data_AF-A0A1G9NEZ3-F1
#
_entry.id   AF-A0A1G9NEZ3-F1
#
_cell.length_a   1.000
_cell.length_b   1.000
_cell.length_c   1.000
_cell.angle_alpha   90.00
_cell.angle_beta   90.00
_cell.angle_gamma   90.00
#
_symmetry.space_group_name_H-M   'P 1'
#
loop_
_entity.id
_entity.type
_entity.pdbx_description
1 polymer ?
#
loop_
_entity_poly.entity_id
_entity_poly.type
_entity_poly.pdbx_seq_one_letter_code
_entity_poly.pdbx_strand_id
1 'polypeptide(L)'
;MELSEQLGQRLDLAGFTMGAEEGDAADASVLGRLVRLLSDVSGTDPESIEEGMTLSEAGVSSLDRIELAVRAENEFGARADDGPYPDNPTVGEVAGWLEENGRD
;
A
#
# COMPACT_ATOMS: atom_id res chain seq x y z
N MET A 1 45.07 -3.00 -9.84
CA MET A 1 44.56 -2.23 -8.70
C MET A 1 43.14 -1.78 -9.05
N GLU A 2 42.26 -2.73 -9.41
CA GLU A 2 40.95 -2.40 -10.00
C GLU A 2 39.91 -3.52 -9.71
N LEU A 3 40.18 -4.37 -8.73
CA LEU A 3 39.28 -5.46 -8.31
C LEU A 3 38.77 -5.29 -6.88
N SER A 4 39.35 -4.38 -6.09
CA SER A 4 38.88 -4.06 -4.73
C SER A 4 37.70 -3.08 -4.72
N GLU A 5 37.57 -2.22 -5.74
CA GLU A 5 36.50 -1.21 -5.79
C GLU A 5 35.14 -1.79 -6.24
N GLN A 6 35.15 -2.86 -7.04
CA GLN A 6 33.91 -3.51 -7.48
C GLN A 6 33.24 -4.37 -6.40
N LEU A 7 33.93 -4.73 -5.31
CA LEU A 7 33.31 -5.47 -4.21
C LEU A 7 32.52 -4.57 -3.25
N GLY A 8 32.87 -3.28 -3.14
CA GLY A 8 32.17 -2.33 -2.24
C GLY A 8 30.73 -2.08 -2.68
N GLN A 9 30.50 -1.90 -3.97
CA GLN A 9 29.16 -1.60 -4.51
C GLN A 9 28.21 -2.80 -4.56
N ARG A 10 28.70 -4.01 -4.24
CA ARG A 10 27.85 -5.21 -4.12
C ARG A 10 27.37 -5.48 -2.69
N LEU A 11 27.94 -4.80 -1.70
CA LEU A 11 27.59 -4.98 -0.29
C LEU A 11 26.55 -3.95 0.20
N ASP A 12 26.40 -2.81 -0.48
CA ASP A 12 25.36 -1.82 -0.13
C ASP A 12 23.95 -2.14 -0.67
N LEU A 13 23.81 -3.13 -1.56
CA LEU A 13 22.49 -3.61 -2.00
C LEU A 13 21.88 -4.67 -1.07
N ALA A 14 22.65 -5.16 -0.08
CA ALA A 14 22.16 -6.08 0.93
C ALA A 14 21.62 -5.36 2.19
N GLY A 15 21.56 -4.04 2.17
CA GLY A 15 21.10 -3.20 3.29
C GLY A 15 19.66 -2.69 3.17
N PHE A 16 18.93 -3.00 2.10
CA PHE A 16 17.53 -2.59 1.95
C PHE A 16 16.59 -3.77 2.25
N THR A 17 15.83 -3.57 3.32
CA THR A 17 14.60 -4.27 3.72
C THR A 17 14.74 -5.71 4.21
N MET A 18 15.33 -5.89 5.40
CA MET A 18 14.90 -6.94 6.32
C MET A 18 14.22 -6.29 7.52
N GLY A 19 13.01 -5.77 7.28
CA GLY A 19 11.99 -5.49 8.28
C GLY A 19 10.85 -6.48 8.03
N ALA A 20 11.09 -7.76 8.30
CA ALA A 20 10.17 -8.84 7.97
C ALA A 20 9.96 -9.71 9.20
N GLU A 21 9.38 -9.16 10.26
CA GLU A 21 8.96 -9.99 11.40
C GLU A 21 7.67 -9.44 12.06
N GLU A 22 6.69 -8.95 11.28
CA GLU A 22 5.31 -8.66 11.75
C GLU A 22 4.22 -8.81 10.66
N GLY A 23 4.58 -9.11 9.40
CA GLY A 23 3.71 -8.96 8.23
C GLY A 23 2.76 -10.12 7.86
N ASP A 24 2.92 -11.33 8.40
CA ASP A 24 2.21 -12.51 7.85
C ASP A 24 0.69 -12.53 8.12
N ALA A 25 0.23 -11.94 9.24
CA ALA A 25 -1.19 -11.88 9.58
C ALA A 25 -1.89 -10.62 9.04
N ALA A 26 -1.17 -9.48 9.02
CA ALA A 26 -1.68 -8.25 8.41
C ALA A 26 -1.88 -8.43 6.91
N ASP A 27 -0.99 -9.16 6.24
CA ASP A 27 -1.05 -9.47 4.80
C ASP A 27 -2.23 -10.28 4.34
N ALA A 28 -2.74 -11.16 5.20
CA ALA A 28 -3.91 -11.94 4.85
C ALA A 28 -5.20 -11.08 4.88
N SER A 29 -5.22 -10.01 5.69
CA SER A 29 -6.37 -9.14 5.85
C SER A 29 -6.55 -8.19 4.66
N VAL A 30 -7.78 -7.75 4.41
CA VAL A 30 -8.04 -6.69 3.41
C VAL A 30 -7.35 -5.39 3.79
N LEU A 31 -7.31 -5.06 5.09
CA LEU A 31 -6.64 -3.86 5.59
C LEU A 31 -5.14 -3.86 5.27
N GLY A 32 -4.40 -4.95 5.56
CA GLY A 32 -2.96 -4.97 5.29
C GLY A 32 -2.62 -4.98 3.80
N ARG A 33 -3.44 -5.66 2.98
CA ARG A 33 -3.34 -5.55 1.51
C ARG A 33 -3.60 -4.12 1.01
N LEU A 34 -4.62 -3.46 1.56
CA LEU A 34 -4.91 -2.07 1.23
C LEU A 34 -3.75 -1.14 1.64
N VAL A 35 -3.19 -1.29 2.84
CA VAL A 35 -2.04 -0.49 3.30
C VAL A 35 -0.85 -0.61 2.35
N ARG A 36 -0.56 -1.82 1.86
CA ARG A 36 0.48 -2.04 0.83
C ARG A 36 0.15 -1.35 -0.47
N LEU A 37 -1.08 -1.51 -0.94
CA LEU A 37 -1.52 -0.87 -2.18
C LEU A 37 -1.42 0.66 -2.09
N LEU A 38 -1.79 1.24 -0.95
CA LEU A 38 -1.65 2.67 -0.68
C LEU A 38 -0.18 3.08 -0.72
N SER A 39 0.70 2.35 -0.04
CA SER A 39 2.14 2.57 -0.05
C SER A 39 2.73 2.53 -1.47
N ASP A 40 2.34 1.55 -2.28
CA ASP A 40 2.81 1.40 -3.67
C ASP A 40 2.33 2.52 -4.60
N VAL A 41 1.19 3.14 -4.28
CA VAL A 41 0.58 4.19 -5.09
C VAL A 41 1.08 5.58 -4.68
N SER A 42 1.17 5.86 -3.37
CA SER A 42 1.58 7.18 -2.86
C SER A 42 3.08 7.31 -2.61
N GLY A 43 3.80 6.19 -2.51
CA GLY A 43 5.19 6.16 -2.06
C GLY A 43 5.36 6.44 -0.55
N THR A 44 4.25 6.46 0.21
CA THR A 44 4.28 6.59 1.67
C THR A 44 4.73 5.27 2.30
N ASP A 45 5.54 5.35 3.35
CA ASP A 45 5.96 4.17 4.11
C ASP A 45 4.75 3.47 4.76
N PRO A 46 4.58 2.14 4.61
CA PRO A 46 3.39 1.44 5.08
C PRO A 46 3.28 1.41 6.61
N GLU A 47 4.39 1.51 7.35
CA GLU A 47 4.36 1.58 8.81
C GLU A 47 3.83 2.93 9.31
N SER A 48 3.77 3.93 8.42
CA SER A 48 3.22 5.26 8.70
C SER A 48 1.74 5.40 8.30
N ILE A 49 1.11 4.36 7.76
CA ILE A 49 -0.29 4.38 7.33
C ILE A 49 -1.15 3.68 8.39
N GLU A 50 -2.01 4.44 9.05
CA GLU A 50 -2.92 3.93 10.07
C GLU A 50 -4.37 3.89 9.58
N GLU A 51 -5.19 2.97 10.12
CA GLU A 51 -6.60 2.81 9.74
C GLU A 51 -7.43 4.09 9.89
N GLY A 52 -7.10 4.93 10.87
CA GLY A 52 -7.82 6.17 11.16
C GLY A 52 -7.43 7.36 10.27
N MET A 53 -6.37 7.24 9.48
CA MET A 53 -5.93 8.29 8.57
C MET A 53 -6.87 8.38 7.37
N THR A 54 -7.22 9.60 6.96
CA THR A 54 -7.83 9.81 5.65
C THR A 54 -6.86 9.46 4.53
N LEU A 55 -7.36 9.12 3.34
CA LEU A 55 -6.50 8.85 2.17
C LEU A 55 -5.52 10.00 1.90
N SER A 56 -5.95 11.25 2.08
CA SER A 56 -5.05 12.40 1.93
C SER A 56 -3.95 12.47 3.00
N GLU A 57 -4.23 12.08 4.24
CA GLU A 57 -3.24 12.02 5.33
C GLU A 57 -2.25 10.87 5.11
N ALA A 58 -2.69 9.76 4.49
CA ALA A 58 -1.83 8.67 4.02
C ALA A 58 -0.99 9.03 2.77
N GLY A 59 -1.06 10.27 2.29
CA GLY A 59 -0.29 10.77 1.16
C GLY A 59 -0.92 10.51 -0.22
N VAL A 60 -2.15 10.02 -0.29
CA VAL A 60 -2.84 9.75 -1.56
C VAL A 60 -3.41 11.06 -2.13
N SER A 61 -2.80 11.54 -3.20
CA SER A 61 -3.28 12.71 -3.95
C SER A 61 -4.54 12.39 -4.76
N SER A 62 -5.19 13.43 -5.31
CA SER A 62 -6.35 13.23 -6.18
C SER A 62 -6.04 12.42 -7.45
N LEU A 63 -4.80 12.48 -7.96
CA LEU A 63 -4.39 11.70 -9.13
C LEU A 63 -4.17 10.23 -8.74
N ASP A 64 -3.55 10.01 -7.58
CA ASP A 64 -3.27 8.68 -7.02
C ASP A 64 -4.56 7.89 -6.77
N ARG A 65 -5.67 8.58 -6.44
CA ARG A 65 -6.99 7.93 -6.29
C ARG A 65 -7.48 7.23 -7.55
N ILE A 66 -7.14 7.75 -8.74
CA ILE A 66 -7.52 7.12 -10.01
C ILE A 66 -6.81 5.78 -10.16
N GLU A 67 -5.51 5.75 -9.84
CA GLU A 67 -4.72 4.52 -9.90
C GLU A 67 -5.10 3.54 -8.78
N LEU A 68 -5.32 4.04 -7.55
CA LEU A 68 -5.81 3.28 -6.42
C LEU A 68 -7.12 2.56 -6.76
N ALA A 69 -8.07 3.26 -7.37
CA ALA A 69 -9.33 2.69 -7.83
C ALA A 69 -9.12 1.51 -8.80
N VAL A 70 -8.28 1.69 -9.83
CA VAL A 70 -8.01 0.65 -10.83
C VAL A 70 -7.30 -0.56 -10.20
N ARG A 71 -6.30 -0.31 -9.35
CA ARG A 71 -5.55 -1.40 -8.70
C ARG A 71 -6.40 -2.12 -7.65
N ALA A 72 -7.23 -1.39 -6.89
CA ALA A 72 -8.16 -1.99 -5.94
C ALA A 72 -9.19 -2.88 -6.65
N GLU A 73 -9.69 -2.48 -7.83
CA GLU A 73 -10.56 -3.36 -8.63
C GLU A 73 -9.83 -4.62 -9.11
N ASN A 74 -8.57 -4.51 -9.51
CA ASN A 74 -7.78 -5.67 -9.94
C ASN A 74 -7.46 -6.62 -8.77
N GLU A 75 -7.16 -6.07 -7.59
CA GLU A 75 -6.70 -6.83 -6.43
C GLU A 75 -7.87 -7.41 -5.61
N PHE A 76 -8.91 -6.61 -5.38
CA PHE A 76 -10.06 -7.00 -4.54
C PHE A 76 -11.30 -7.31 -5.37
N GLY A 77 -11.33 -6.98 -6.67
CA GLY A 77 -12.50 -7.24 -7.52
C GLY A 77 -13.69 -6.29 -7.32
N ALA A 78 -13.52 -5.26 -6.48
CA ALA A 78 -14.53 -4.25 -6.19
C ALA A 78 -14.45 -3.09 -7.19
N ARG A 79 -15.59 -2.63 -7.72
CA ARG A 79 -15.60 -1.61 -8.78
C ARG A 79 -15.27 -0.22 -8.24
N ALA A 80 -14.35 0.46 -8.92
CA ALA A 80 -13.90 1.79 -8.56
C ALA A 80 -15.03 2.84 -8.43
N ASP A 81 -16.01 2.80 -9.35
CA ASP A 81 -17.11 3.77 -9.42
C ASP A 81 -18.09 3.66 -8.22
N ASP A 82 -18.07 2.54 -7.50
CA ASP A 82 -18.95 2.26 -6.35
C ASP A 82 -18.25 2.51 -5.00
N GLY A 83 -16.97 2.91 -5.02
CA GLY A 83 -16.12 3.06 -3.83
C GLY A 83 -16.20 4.44 -3.15
N PRO A 84 -15.77 4.55 -1.88
CA PRO A 84 -15.86 5.78 -1.09
C PRO A 84 -14.81 6.86 -1.46
N TYR A 85 -13.98 6.64 -2.48
CA TYR A 85 -12.86 7.52 -2.88
C TYR A 85 -13.14 9.04 -3.01
N PRO A 86 -14.31 9.52 -3.50
CA PRO A 86 -14.55 10.95 -3.66
C PRO A 86 -14.69 11.71 -2.33
N ASP A 87 -15.13 11.05 -1.26
CA ASP A 87 -15.47 11.71 0.02
C ASP A 87 -14.30 11.80 1.02
N ASN A 88 -13.08 11.51 0.57
CA ASN A 88 -11.87 11.47 1.41
C ASN A 88 -12.00 10.55 2.65
N PRO A 89 -12.33 9.26 2.45
CA PRO A 89 -12.55 8.30 3.53
C PRO A 89 -11.26 7.99 4.28
N THR A 90 -11.40 7.36 5.45
CA THR A 90 -10.28 6.75 6.16
C THR A 90 -9.83 5.45 5.50
N VAL A 91 -8.59 5.04 5.77
CA VAL A 91 -8.06 3.75 5.31
C VAL A 91 -8.93 2.60 5.81
N GLY A 92 -9.39 2.66 7.06
CA GLY A 92 -10.30 1.66 7.63
C GLY A 92 -11.67 1.63 6.96
N GLU A 93 -12.24 2.77 6.59
CA GLU A 93 -13.51 2.84 5.85
C GLU A 93 -13.40 2.22 4.46
N VAL A 94 -12.28 2.46 3.76
CA VAL A 94 -12.01 1.82 2.47
C VAL A 94 -11.82 0.32 2.65
N ALA A 95 -11.07 -0.12 3.67
CA ALA A 95 -10.87 -1.53 3.95
C ALA A 95 -12.19 -2.25 4.23
N GLY A 96 -13.04 -1.70 5.10
CA GLY A 96 -14.35 -2.27 5.41
C GLY A 96 -15.25 -2.35 4.18
N TRP A 97 -15.27 -1.29 3.36
CA TRP A 97 -16.02 -1.32 2.09
C TRP A 97 -15.50 -2.41 1.14
N LEU A 98 -14.17 -2.60 1.05
CA LEU A 98 -13.56 -3.66 0.24
C LEU A 98 -13.83 -5.07 0.81
N GLU A 99 -13.93 -5.24 2.12
CA GLU A 99 -14.35 -6.50 2.73
C GLU A 99 -15.80 -6.86 2.38
N GLU A 100 -16.68 -5.86 2.32
CA GLU A 100 -18.10 -6.05 2.01
C GLU A 100 -18.39 -6.23 0.51
N ASN A 101 -17.57 -5.62 -0.36
CA ASN A 101 -17.84 -5.53 -1.81
C ASN A 101 -16.77 -6.19 -2.69
N GLY A 102 -15.65 -6.59 -2.10
CA GLY A 102 -14.60 -7.36 -2.76
C GLY A 102 -15.01 -8.81 -3.01
N ARG A 103 -14.18 -9.53 -3.76
CA ARG A 103 -14.31 -10.97 -3.98
C ARG A 103 -13.64 -11.72 -2.84
N ASP A 104 -14.24 -12.84 -2.43
CA ASP A 104 -13.69 -13.80 -1.46
C ASP A 104 -12.30 -14.34 -1.86
#